data_AF-A0A847H9J4-F1
#
_entry.id   AF-A0A847H9J4-F1
#
_cell.length_a   1.000
_cell.length_b   1.000
_cell.length_c   1.000
_cell.angle_alpha   90.00
_cell.angle_beta   90.00
_cell.angle_gamma   90.00
#
_symmetry.space_group_name_H-M   'P 1'
#
loop_
_entity.id
_entity.type
_entity.pdbx_description
1 polymer ?
#
loop_
_entity_poly.entity_id
_entity_poly.type
_entity_poly.pdbx_seq_one_letter_code
_entity_poly.pdbx_strand_id
1 'polypeptide(L)'
;MRLATIRSTQGTFAARVESDTTAVKIDGYANVGDLLQEDNWRQVAEKATGEEVTFEQTDLEAVVPAPKKIVCVGLNYANHIKEMGRDLPTHPTLFVKYPDALTGPFDDVLVPEYANSELDWEGELAVVIGKRARRVKEADAADYIAGYAVMN
;
A
#
# COMPACT_ATOMS: atom_id res chain seq x y z
N MET A 1 -2.84 -10.43 -10.80
CA MET A 1 -3.92 -9.46 -10.58
C MET A 1 -3.32 -8.23 -9.93
N ARG A 2 -3.70 -7.03 -10.37
CA ARG A 2 -3.29 -5.73 -9.78
C ARG A 2 -4.55 -5.00 -9.31
N LEU A 3 -4.50 -4.37 -8.15
CA LEU A 3 -5.60 -3.57 -7.59
C LEU A 3 -5.13 -2.13 -7.38
N ALA A 4 -6.02 -1.18 -7.57
CA ALA A 4 -5.76 0.24 -7.35
C ALA A 4 -6.95 0.91 -6.65
N THR A 5 -6.67 1.99 -5.93
CA THR A 5 -7.68 2.97 -5.54
C THR A 5 -7.54 4.15 -6.50
N ILE A 6 -8.62 4.50 -7.19
CA ILE A 6 -8.61 5.54 -8.24
C ILE A 6 -9.57 6.65 -7.80
N ARG A 7 -9.15 7.90 -8.00
CA ARG A 7 -9.95 9.12 -7.78
C ARG A 7 -10.83 9.39 -8.99
N SER A 8 -12.00 9.96 -8.72
CA SER A 8 -12.92 10.48 -9.73
C SER A 8 -13.64 11.70 -9.19
N THR A 9 -14.44 12.34 -10.04
CA THR A 9 -15.30 13.47 -9.65
C THR A 9 -16.35 13.11 -8.59
N GLN A 10 -16.64 11.83 -8.39
CA GLN A 10 -17.63 11.33 -7.42
C GLN A 10 -17.00 10.81 -6.12
N GLY A 11 -15.67 10.90 -5.97
CA GLY A 11 -14.91 10.30 -4.88
C GLY A 11 -13.96 9.22 -5.39
N THR A 12 -13.57 8.29 -4.52
CA THR A 12 -12.66 7.19 -4.86
C THR A 12 -13.40 5.88 -5.05
N PHE A 13 -12.78 4.94 -5.79
CA PHE A 13 -13.25 3.58 -5.93
C PHE A 13 -12.10 2.57 -6.00
N ALA A 14 -12.37 1.33 -5.58
CA ALA A 14 -11.48 0.19 -5.82
C ALA A 14 -11.59 -0.27 -7.28
N ALA A 15 -10.48 -0.64 -7.89
CA ALA A 15 -10.43 -1.09 -9.28
C ALA A 15 -9.45 -2.26 -9.48
N ARG A 16 -9.74 -3.13 -10.45
CA ARG A 16 -8.79 -4.12 -10.98
C ARG A 16 -8.09 -3.52 -12.19
N VAL A 17 -6.77 -3.40 -12.11
CA VAL A 17 -5.95 -2.77 -13.17
C VAL A 17 -5.73 -3.76 -14.31
N GLU A 18 -6.12 -3.37 -15.53
CA GLU A 18 -6.02 -4.18 -16.75
C GLU A 18 -4.77 -3.83 -17.57
N SER A 19 -4.46 -2.54 -17.68
CA SER A 19 -3.26 -2.03 -18.35
C SER A 19 -2.63 -0.89 -17.53
N ASP A 20 -1.65 -0.19 -18.07
CA ASP A 20 -1.01 0.91 -17.33
C ASP A 20 -1.88 2.19 -17.27
N THR A 21 -2.98 2.24 -18.04
CA THR A 21 -3.91 3.38 -18.08
C THR A 21 -5.38 2.97 -18.02
N THR A 22 -5.69 1.66 -17.91
CA THR A 22 -7.08 1.18 -17.85
C THR A 22 -7.32 0.22 -16.69
N ALA A 23 -8.52 0.30 -16.12
CA ALA A 23 -8.96 -0.55 -15.03
C ALA A 23 -10.47 -0.84 -15.11
N VAL A 24 -10.90 -1.89 -14.42
CA VAL A 24 -12.33 -2.21 -14.22
C VAL A 24 -12.69 -1.87 -12.79
N LYS A 25 -13.72 -1.02 -12.62
CA LYS A 25 -14.25 -0.68 -11.29
C LYS A 25 -14.79 -1.90 -10.57
N ILE A 26 -14.53 -1.97 -9.26
CA ILE A 26 -15.07 -2.98 -8.36
C ILE A 26 -16.19 -2.31 -7.56
N ASP A 27 -17.44 -2.52 -7.98
CA ASP A 27 -18.58 -1.83 -7.40
C ASP A 27 -18.77 -2.13 -5.91
N GLY A 28 -19.19 -1.11 -5.15
CA GLY A 28 -19.49 -1.21 -3.73
C GLY A 28 -18.33 -0.85 -2.79
N TYR A 29 -17.12 -0.59 -3.31
CA TYR A 29 -15.94 -0.28 -2.49
C TYR A 29 -15.30 1.05 -2.90
N ALA A 30 -15.10 1.94 -1.93
CA ALA A 30 -14.48 3.24 -2.20
C ALA A 30 -12.95 3.13 -2.38
N ASN A 31 -12.33 2.07 -1.87
CA ASN A 31 -10.88 1.84 -2.00
C ASN A 31 -10.53 0.37 -1.77
N VAL A 32 -9.28 -0.02 -2.07
CA VAL A 32 -8.81 -1.41 -1.89
C VAL A 32 -8.86 -1.82 -0.41
N GLY A 33 -8.68 -0.91 0.53
CA GLY A 33 -8.77 -1.20 1.97
C GLY A 33 -10.16 -1.68 2.39
N ASP A 34 -11.22 -1.07 1.84
CA ASP A 34 -12.61 -1.49 2.05
C ASP A 34 -12.85 -2.87 1.44
N LEU A 35 -12.38 -3.08 0.20
CA LEU A 35 -12.48 -4.37 -0.48
C LEU A 35 -11.82 -5.50 0.32
N LEU A 36 -10.64 -5.24 0.92
CA LEU A 36 -9.91 -6.21 1.74
C LEU A 36 -10.59 -6.54 3.09
N GLN A 37 -11.70 -5.89 3.45
CA GLN A 37 -12.49 -6.30 4.61
C GLN A 37 -13.36 -7.54 4.31
N GLU A 38 -13.57 -7.87 3.04
CA GLU A 38 -14.34 -9.04 2.62
C GLU A 38 -13.48 -10.30 2.61
N ASP A 39 -13.95 -11.38 3.24
CA ASP A 39 -13.22 -12.66 3.24
C ASP A 39 -13.01 -13.23 1.83
N ASN A 40 -13.90 -12.89 0.89
CA ASN A 40 -13.86 -13.29 -0.51
C ASN A 40 -13.39 -12.18 -1.47
N TRP A 41 -12.71 -11.14 -0.98
CA TRP A 41 -12.21 -10.00 -1.76
C TRP A 41 -11.54 -10.40 -3.08
N ARG A 42 -10.79 -11.51 -3.05
CA ARG A 42 -10.06 -12.02 -4.22
C ARG A 42 -11.00 -12.42 -5.35
N GLN A 43 -12.09 -13.11 -5.01
CA GLN A 43 -13.10 -13.57 -5.97
C GLN A 43 -13.93 -12.39 -6.47
N VAL A 44 -14.23 -11.42 -5.59
CA VAL A 44 -14.91 -10.17 -5.95
C VAL A 44 -14.09 -9.40 -6.99
N ALA A 45 -12.79 -9.24 -6.77
CA ALA A 45 -11.91 -8.57 -7.73
C ALA A 45 -11.74 -9.33 -9.05
N GLU A 46 -11.56 -10.66 -9.01
CA GLU A 46 -11.42 -11.49 -10.21
C GLU A 46 -12.68 -11.49 -11.08
N LYS A 47 -13.86 -11.29 -10.48
CA LYS A 47 -15.14 -11.26 -11.18
C LYS A 47 -15.69 -9.84 -11.35
N ALA A 48 -14.88 -8.81 -11.14
CA ALA A 48 -15.31 -7.44 -11.35
C ALA A 48 -15.81 -7.23 -12.78
N THR A 49 -17.01 -6.68 -12.90
CA THR A 49 -17.69 -6.33 -14.17
C THR A 49 -18.23 -4.90 -14.13
N GLY A 50 -17.68 -4.06 -13.26
CA GLY A 50 -18.05 -2.64 -13.19
C GLY A 50 -17.61 -1.89 -14.44
N GLU A 51 -17.78 -0.58 -14.41
CA GLU A 51 -17.35 0.31 -15.48
C GLU A 51 -15.86 0.15 -15.81
N GLU A 52 -15.53 0.03 -17.10
CA GLU A 52 -14.17 0.18 -17.60
C GLU A 52 -13.80 1.66 -17.60
N VAL A 53 -12.70 1.98 -16.94
CA VAL A 53 -12.21 3.35 -16.79
C VAL A 53 -10.82 3.48 -17.40
N THR A 54 -10.58 4.63 -18.02
CA THR A 54 -9.23 5.12 -18.32
C THR A 54 -8.84 6.09 -17.20
N PHE A 55 -7.60 6.01 -16.73
CA PHE A 55 -7.08 6.87 -15.66
C PHE A 55 -5.70 7.41 -16.05
N GLU A 56 -5.38 8.60 -15.53
CA GLU A 56 -4.03 9.15 -15.54
C GLU A 56 -3.29 8.76 -14.26
N GLN A 57 -1.96 8.80 -14.28
CA GLN A 57 -1.15 8.46 -13.10
C GLN A 57 -1.53 9.29 -11.86
N THR A 58 -1.86 10.57 -12.04
CA THR A 58 -2.29 11.49 -10.99
C THR A 58 -3.67 11.18 -10.40
N ASP A 59 -4.46 10.32 -11.06
CA ASP A 59 -5.75 9.87 -10.54
C ASP A 59 -5.59 8.75 -9.51
N LEU A 60 -4.40 8.14 -9.39
CA LEU A 60 -4.15 7.09 -8.41
C LEU A 60 -4.07 7.69 -7.00
N GLU A 61 -4.83 7.11 -6.09
CA GLU A 61 -4.74 7.37 -4.65
C GLU A 61 -3.76 6.39 -3.99
N ALA A 62 -3.38 6.64 -2.73
CA ALA A 62 -2.77 5.63 -1.88
C ALA A 62 -3.56 4.32 -2.00
N VAL A 63 -2.88 3.23 -2.40
CA VAL A 63 -3.56 1.97 -2.78
C VAL A 63 -4.49 1.47 -1.67
N VAL A 64 -4.07 1.58 -0.42
CA VAL A 64 -4.92 1.43 0.77
C VAL A 64 -4.83 2.75 1.55
N PRO A 65 -5.81 3.65 1.45
CA PRO A 65 -5.68 5.03 1.94
C PRO A 65 -5.91 5.17 3.46
N ALA A 66 -6.61 4.23 4.09
CA ALA A 66 -6.95 4.29 5.51
C ALA A 66 -6.59 3.00 6.28
N PRO A 67 -5.34 2.51 6.21
CA PRO A 67 -4.94 1.32 6.96
C PRO A 67 -4.97 1.62 8.46
N LYS A 68 -5.51 0.69 9.24
CA LYS A 68 -5.55 0.84 10.72
C LYS A 68 -4.16 0.75 11.38
N LYS A 69 -3.16 0.23 10.66
CA LYS A 69 -1.77 0.08 11.12
C LYS A 69 -0.83 0.16 9.92
N ILE A 70 0.20 1.01 10.02
CA ILE A 70 1.39 0.97 9.17
C ILE A 70 2.56 0.74 10.12
N VAL A 71 3.14 -0.46 10.05
CA VAL A 71 4.29 -0.85 10.88
C VAL A 71 5.51 -0.84 9.97
N CYS A 72 6.40 0.11 10.20
CA CYS A 72 7.63 0.27 9.45
C CYS A 72 8.76 -0.54 10.09
N VAL A 73 9.70 -0.99 9.28
CA VAL A 73 10.82 -1.84 9.70
C VAL A 73 12.12 -1.12 9.40
N GLY A 74 12.88 -0.75 10.45
CA GLY A 74 14.23 -0.21 10.24
C GLY A 74 15.23 -1.29 9.81
N LEU A 75 16.44 -0.89 9.38
CA LEU A 75 17.60 -1.77 9.10
C LEU A 75 17.24 -3.19 8.63
N ASN A 76 16.74 -3.33 7.40
CA ASN A 76 16.30 -4.62 6.85
C ASN A 76 17.01 -5.05 5.56
N TYR A 77 18.04 -4.31 5.13
CA TYR A 77 18.87 -4.64 3.97
C TYR A 77 20.31 -4.96 4.42
N ALA A 78 20.68 -6.24 4.37
CA ALA A 78 21.94 -6.73 4.95
C ALA A 78 23.20 -6.02 4.42
N ASN A 79 23.23 -5.69 3.12
CA ASN A 79 24.38 -4.98 2.54
C ASN A 79 24.48 -3.55 3.08
N HIS A 80 23.36 -2.84 3.12
CA HIS A 80 23.29 -1.48 3.65
C HIS A 80 23.68 -1.42 5.15
N ILE A 81 23.26 -2.42 5.94
CA ILE A 81 23.64 -2.54 7.36
C ILE A 81 25.16 -2.68 7.50
N LYS A 82 25.78 -3.53 6.68
CA LYS A 82 27.22 -3.77 6.68
C LYS A 82 28.01 -2.54 6.23
N GLU A 83 27.53 -1.81 5.23
CA GLU A 83 28.15 -0.56 4.75
C GLU A 83 28.18 0.53 5.84
N MET A 84 27.15 0.59 6.69
CA MET A 84 27.12 1.48 7.85
C MET A 84 27.97 1.00 9.04
N GLY A 85 28.67 -0.14 8.92
CA GLY A 85 29.50 -0.70 9.99
C GLY A 85 28.69 -1.21 11.19
N ARG A 86 27.44 -1.63 10.97
CA ARG A 86 26.55 -2.16 12.02
C ARG A 86 26.47 -3.68 11.96
N ASP A 87 26.26 -4.30 13.12
CA ASP A 87 25.95 -5.72 13.21
C ASP A 87 24.53 -6.01 12.71
N LEU A 88 24.31 -7.22 12.18
CA LEU A 88 22.98 -7.67 11.78
C LEU A 88 22.07 -7.76 13.02
N PRO A 89 20.88 -7.15 12.99
CA PRO A 89 19.98 -7.18 14.13
C PRO A 89 19.42 -8.59 14.36
N THR A 90 19.31 -9.01 15.61
CA THR A 90 18.67 -10.29 16.00
C THR A 90 17.15 -10.18 16.15
N HIS A 91 16.63 -8.94 16.20
CA HIS A 91 15.21 -8.63 16.30
C HIS A 91 14.86 -7.46 15.38
N PRO A 92 13.66 -7.44 14.77
CA PRO A 92 13.23 -6.32 13.94
C PRO A 92 13.07 -5.03 14.75
N THR A 93 13.55 -3.93 14.21
CA THR A 93 13.22 -2.58 14.70
C THR A 93 11.87 -2.17 14.13
N LEU A 94 10.91 -1.88 14.99
CA LEU A 94 9.54 -1.51 14.58
C LEU A 94 9.21 -0.09 15.04
N PHE A 95 8.63 0.69 14.13
CA PHE A 95 8.05 2.00 14.43
C PHE A 95 6.76 2.20 13.63
N VAL A 96 6.01 3.26 13.95
CA VAL A 96 4.69 3.52 13.36
C VAL A 96 4.74 4.76 12.47
N LYS A 97 4.15 4.63 11.28
CA LYS A 97 3.72 5.76 10.45
C LYS A 97 2.18 5.87 10.58
N TYR A 98 1.66 7.08 10.77
CA TYR A 98 0.21 7.27 10.77
C TYR A 98 -0.33 7.25 9.33
N PRO A 99 -1.57 6.78 9.10
CA PRO A 99 -2.18 6.77 7.77
C PRO A 99 -2.32 8.17 7.17
N ASP A 100 -2.40 9.20 8.00
CA ASP A 100 -2.42 10.62 7.60
C ASP A 100 -1.18 11.05 6.80
N ALA A 101 -0.10 10.28 6.83
CA ALA A 101 1.12 10.54 6.06
C ALA A 101 1.08 9.96 4.63
N LEU A 102 0.05 9.18 4.29
CA LEU A 102 -0.07 8.59 2.95
C LEU A 102 -0.56 9.62 1.93
N THR A 103 0.01 9.55 0.74
CA THR A 103 -0.44 10.27 -0.46
C THR A 103 -0.59 9.29 -1.63
N GLY A 104 -1.17 9.75 -2.73
CA GLY A 104 -1.16 9.05 -4.00
C GLY A 104 0.27 8.80 -4.50
N PRO A 105 0.51 7.74 -5.30
CA PRO A 105 1.85 7.38 -5.78
C PRO A 105 2.49 8.40 -6.72
N PHE A 106 1.71 9.39 -7.19
CA PHE A 106 2.17 10.47 -8.08
C PHE A 106 1.82 11.86 -7.54
N ASP A 107 1.46 11.96 -6.26
CA ASP A 107 1.13 13.23 -5.63
C ASP A 107 2.37 14.03 -5.26
N ASP A 108 2.22 15.36 -5.26
CA ASP A 108 3.20 16.25 -4.66
C ASP A 108 3.23 16.08 -3.13
N VAL A 109 4.44 16.00 -2.57
CA VAL A 109 4.65 16.07 -1.12
C VAL A 109 4.79 17.53 -0.71
N LEU A 110 3.71 18.13 -0.24
CA LEU A 110 3.68 19.53 0.20
C LEU A 110 4.27 19.65 1.61
N VAL A 111 5.46 20.25 1.70
CA VAL A 111 6.20 20.37 2.97
C VAL A 111 6.14 21.81 3.51
N PRO A 112 5.69 22.04 4.76
CA PRO A 112 5.69 23.36 5.37
C PRO A 112 7.11 23.82 5.72
N GLU A 113 7.29 25.13 5.85
CA GLU A 113 8.62 25.76 6.07
C GLU A 113 9.40 25.13 7.24
N TYR A 114 8.74 24.87 8.37
CA TYR A 114 9.39 24.32 9.56
C TYR A 114 9.88 22.86 9.41
N ALA A 115 9.58 22.19 8.30
CA ALA A 115 9.89 20.77 8.06
C ALA A 115 10.74 20.53 6.79
N ASN A 116 11.17 21.59 6.09
CA ASN A 116 11.76 21.46 4.74
C ASN A 116 13.29 21.41 4.67
N SER A 117 14.00 21.45 5.81
CA SER A 117 15.46 21.63 5.84
C SER A 117 16.27 20.34 5.66
N GLU A 118 15.72 19.18 6.04
CA GLU A 118 16.43 17.89 6.10
C GLU A 118 15.55 16.76 5.55
N LEU A 119 14.98 16.98 4.37
CA LEU A 119 14.17 15.97 3.68
C LEU A 119 15.08 14.86 3.13
N ASP A 120 14.67 13.62 3.30
CA ASP A 120 15.37 12.43 2.81
C ASP A 120 14.37 11.41 2.24
N TRP A 121 14.86 10.42 1.51
CA TRP A 121 14.05 9.40 0.84
C TRP A 121 14.35 7.99 1.33
N GLU A 122 13.33 7.14 1.41
CA GLU A 122 13.47 5.72 1.72
C GLU A 122 12.55 4.88 0.82
N GLY A 123 13.08 4.35 -0.28
CA GLY A 123 12.31 3.46 -1.15
C GLY A 123 12.10 2.08 -0.53
N GLU A 124 10.87 1.75 -0.19
CA GLU A 124 10.54 0.50 0.51
C GLU A 124 9.45 -0.35 -0.18
N LEU A 125 9.53 -1.66 0.05
CA LEU A 125 8.48 -2.60 -0.31
C LEU A 125 7.42 -2.63 0.81
N ALA A 126 6.19 -2.28 0.49
CA ALA A 126 5.06 -2.43 1.41
C ALA A 126 4.43 -3.81 1.27
N VAL A 127 4.12 -4.44 2.41
CA VAL A 127 3.34 -5.69 2.48
C VAL A 127 1.92 -5.37 2.94
N VAL A 128 0.93 -5.68 2.10
CA VAL A 128 -0.49 -5.44 2.42
C VAL A 128 -1.10 -6.72 2.97
N ILE A 129 -1.71 -6.63 4.16
CA ILE A 129 -2.34 -7.76 4.84
C ILE A 129 -3.78 -7.94 4.34
N GLY A 130 -4.14 -9.15 3.92
CA GLY A 130 -5.42 -9.48 3.31
C GLY A 130 -6.48 -10.11 4.22
N LYS A 131 -6.10 -10.50 5.44
CA LYS A 131 -7.02 -11.04 6.45
C LYS A 131 -6.42 -10.89 7.85
N ARG A 132 -7.25 -10.99 8.90
CA ARG A 132 -6.82 -10.80 10.29
C ARG A 132 -5.69 -11.76 10.71
N ALA A 133 -4.47 -11.25 10.85
CA ALA A 133 -3.32 -11.98 11.38
C ALA A 133 -3.19 -11.82 12.91
N ARG A 134 -3.13 -12.93 13.66
CA ARG A 134 -2.85 -12.91 15.11
C ARG A 134 -2.06 -14.15 15.53
N ARG A 135 -0.88 -13.94 16.10
CA ARG A 135 0.04 -15.03 16.54
C ARG A 135 0.30 -16.05 15.42
N VAL A 136 0.44 -15.56 14.19
CA VAL A 136 0.71 -16.36 13.00
C VAL A 136 2.16 -16.84 13.05
N LYS A 137 2.39 -18.11 12.71
CA LYS A 137 3.73 -18.67 12.57
C LYS A 137 4.31 -18.27 11.22
N GLU A 138 5.63 -18.20 11.12
CA GLU A 138 6.33 -17.86 9.88
C GLU A 138 5.91 -18.75 8.70
N ALA A 139 5.78 -20.06 8.93
CA ALA A 139 5.37 -21.03 7.90
C ALA A 139 3.98 -20.76 7.30
N ASP A 140 3.10 -20.07 8.03
CA ASP A 140 1.72 -19.75 7.62
C ASP A 140 1.58 -18.29 7.16
N ALA A 141 2.65 -17.49 7.24
CA ALA A 141 2.57 -16.03 7.10
C ALA A 141 2.15 -15.58 5.70
N ALA A 142 2.60 -16.28 4.65
CA ALA A 142 2.29 -15.97 3.26
C ALA A 142 0.77 -15.95 2.98
N ASP A 143 0.00 -16.79 3.68
CA ASP A 143 -1.46 -16.89 3.51
C ASP A 143 -2.22 -15.63 3.97
N TYR A 144 -1.55 -14.74 4.72
CA TYR A 144 -2.12 -13.48 5.23
C TYR A 144 -1.75 -12.29 4.35
N ILE A 145 -0.88 -12.45 3.36
CA ILE A 145 -0.45 -11.38 2.46
C ILE A 145 -1.47 -11.26 1.31
N ALA A 146 -2.13 -10.11 1.19
CA ALA A 146 -2.94 -9.80 0.02
C ALA A 146 -2.06 -9.51 -1.21
N GLY A 147 -0.96 -8.81 -0.99
CA GLY A 147 -0.02 -8.44 -2.04
C GLY A 147 1.04 -7.47 -1.54
N TYR A 148 1.71 -6.85 -2.50
CA TYR A 148 2.81 -5.93 -2.28
C TYR A 148 2.59 -4.63 -3.03
N ALA A 149 3.15 -3.54 -2.50
CA ALA A 149 3.16 -2.22 -3.11
C ALA A 149 4.51 -1.53 -2.86
N VAL A 150 4.67 -0.31 -3.36
CA VAL A 150 5.86 0.53 -3.12
C VAL A 150 5.46 1.68 -2.20
N MET A 151 6.35 2.06 -1.29
CA MET A 151 6.17 3.21 -0.40
C MET A 151 7.47 4.00 -0.27
N ASN A 152 7.34 5.30 0.00
CA ASN A 152 8.39 6.19 0.45
C ASN A 152 7.96 6.76 1.83
#